data_AF-A0A256WMI7-F1
#
_entry.id   AF-A0A256WMI7-F1
#
_cell.length_a   1.000
_cell.length_b   1.000
_cell.length_c   1.000
_cell.angle_alpha   90.00
_cell.angle_beta   90.00
_cell.angle_gamma   90.00
#
_symmetry.space_group_name_H-M   'P 1'
#
loop_
_entity.id
_entity.type
_entity.pdbx_description
1 polymer ?
#
loop_
_entity_poly.entity_id
_entity_poly.type
_entity_poly.pdbx_seq_one_letter_code
_entity_poly.pdbx_strand_id
1 'polypeptide(L)'
;MIKNLMTKINRRIKIYLSSAFVLAILLFSASLLILKNSDHTSRTILKEKADIIAAAINLEYLAQLNGYNNDLYLPAYAKLKDQLYNIRCSDSAYKFLYIMGQTPEGEIFFFIDSQRPESPDFVSPGTIYKEISEEYLNAFEKEIKITVGPVTDRWGTMITALIPIKHPISGELMGVLGLDVLDNNWQSTIISRSLPIIVLMYLILFVFVGIVIFREYSRNYRFKRYGDRKIRGSKSSFS
;
A
#
# COMPACT_ATOMS: atom_id res chain seq x y z
N MET A 1 -39.21 1.93 35.38
CA MET A 1 -38.02 2.30 36.19
C MET A 1 -36.79 2.64 35.35
N ILE A 2 -36.56 1.97 34.20
CA ILE A 2 -35.43 2.26 33.29
C ILE A 2 -35.56 3.64 32.57
N LYS A 3 -36.78 4.11 32.27
CA LYS A 3 -37.03 5.42 31.63
C LYS A 3 -36.57 6.64 32.45
N ASN A 4 -36.48 6.54 33.78
CA ASN A 4 -36.10 7.67 34.64
C ASN A 4 -34.59 7.76 34.95
N LEU A 5 -33.80 6.74 34.58
CA LEU A 5 -32.33 6.81 34.73
C LEU A 5 -31.68 7.58 33.55
N MET A 6 -32.34 7.60 32.38
CA MET A 6 -31.84 8.27 31.17
C MET A 6 -32.18 9.77 31.08
N THR A 7 -33.13 10.28 31.86
CA THR A 7 -33.63 11.66 31.74
C THR A 7 -32.76 12.72 32.42
N LYS A 8 -31.66 12.34 33.10
CA LYS A 8 -30.76 13.28 33.77
C LYS A 8 -29.30 13.18 33.28
N ILE A 9 -29.09 12.90 31.99
CA ILE A 9 -27.79 13.15 31.37
C ILE A 9 -27.54 14.66 31.42
N ASN A 10 -26.61 15.06 32.29
CA ASN A 10 -26.21 16.44 32.51
C ASN A 10 -25.83 17.09 31.17
N ARG A 11 -26.27 18.33 30.87
CA ARG A 11 -26.04 19.00 29.57
C ARG A 11 -24.57 18.92 29.11
N ARG A 12 -23.63 18.94 30.06
CA ARG A 12 -22.19 18.79 29.84
C ARG A 12 -21.79 17.41 29.31
N ILE A 13 -22.39 16.33 29.84
CA ILE A 13 -22.14 14.96 29.36
C ILE A 13 -22.59 14.83 27.91
N LYS A 14 -23.74 15.42 27.54
CA LYS A 14 -24.18 15.46 26.14
C LYS A 14 -23.16 16.17 25.24
N ILE A 15 -22.62 17.31 25.66
CA ILE A 15 -21.58 18.04 24.93
C ILE A 15 -20.32 17.17 24.75
N TYR A 16 -19.83 16.54 25.82
CA TYR A 16 -18.64 15.68 25.72
C TYR A 16 -18.85 14.47 24.79
N LEU A 17 -20.03 13.84 24.83
CA LEU A 17 -20.36 12.74 23.93
C LEU A 17 -20.44 13.21 22.48
N SER A 18 -21.07 14.36 22.21
CA SER A 18 -21.12 14.94 20.87
C SER A 18 -19.72 15.31 20.36
N SER A 19 -18.87 15.91 21.19
CA SER A 19 -17.48 16.24 20.83
C SER A 19 -16.64 14.99 20.57
N ALA A 20 -16.75 13.96 21.42
CA ALA A 20 -16.05 12.69 21.22
C ALA A 20 -16.51 11.98 19.93
N PHE A 21 -17.80 12.04 19.62
CA PHE A 21 -18.35 11.49 18.38
C PHE A 21 -17.81 12.22 17.14
N VAL A 22 -17.80 13.56 17.15
CA VAL A 22 -17.21 14.35 16.06
C VAL A 22 -15.72 14.03 15.91
N LEU A 23 -14.98 13.94 17.02
CA LEU A 23 -13.56 13.60 16.99
C LEU A 23 -13.33 12.18 16.45
N ALA A 24 -14.17 11.21 16.81
CA ALA A 24 -14.08 9.85 16.26
C ALA A 24 -14.29 9.82 14.74
N ILE A 25 -15.25 10.60 14.22
CA ILE A 25 -15.45 10.74 12.76
C ILE A 25 -14.21 11.35 12.10
N LEU A 26 -13.64 12.42 12.69
CA LEU A 26 -12.44 13.06 12.16
C LEU A 26 -11.24 12.10 12.14
N LEU A 27 -11.04 11.32 13.19
CA LEU A 27 -9.96 10.33 13.27
C LEU A 27 -10.18 9.16 12.30
N PHE A 28 -11.42 8.75 12.09
CA PHE A 28 -11.75 7.75 11.07
C PHE A 28 -11.41 8.25 9.68
N SER A 29 -11.85 9.45 9.32
CA SER A 29 -11.50 10.10 8.04
C SER A 29 -9.98 10.26 7.89
N ALA A 30 -9.27 10.68 8.94
CA ALA A 30 -7.82 10.78 8.93
C ALA A 30 -7.14 9.41 8.75
N SER A 31 -7.68 8.34 9.32
CA SER A 31 -7.16 6.97 9.12
C SER A 31 -7.28 6.53 7.65
N LEU A 32 -8.40 6.85 6.99
CA LEU A 32 -8.56 6.59 5.56
C LEU A 32 -7.55 7.38 4.71
N LEU A 33 -7.29 8.65 5.06
CA LEU A 33 -6.29 9.47 4.39
C LEU A 33 -4.87 8.92 4.58
N ILE A 34 -4.53 8.44 5.78
CA ILE A 34 -3.23 7.81 6.06
C ILE A 34 -3.05 6.56 5.19
N LEU A 35 -4.06 5.68 5.13
CA LEU A 35 -4.01 4.47 4.29
C LEU A 35 -3.84 4.83 2.81
N LYS A 36 -4.63 5.79 2.30
CA LYS A 36 -4.54 6.26 0.91
C LYS A 36 -3.18 6.88 0.60
N ASN A 37 -2.65 7.70 1.50
CA ASN A 37 -1.33 8.30 1.34
C ASN A 37 -0.24 7.24 1.37
N SER A 38 -0.35 6.23 2.24
CA SER A 38 0.59 5.10 2.30
C SER A 38 0.60 4.28 1.00
N ASP A 39 -0.57 4.04 0.37
CA ASP A 39 -0.64 3.44 -0.96
C ASP A 39 0.08 4.29 -2.01
N HIS A 40 -0.26 5.58 -2.13
CA HIS A 40 0.39 6.49 -3.08
C HIS A 40 1.90 6.56 -2.90
N THR A 41 2.39 6.71 -1.66
CA THR A 41 3.82 6.70 -1.36
C THR A 41 4.46 5.37 -1.75
N SER A 42 3.81 4.23 -1.46
CA SER A 42 4.32 2.92 -1.82
C SER A 42 4.40 2.75 -3.34
N ARG A 43 3.41 3.24 -4.11
CA ARG A 43 3.42 3.22 -5.58
C ARG A 43 4.59 4.01 -6.16
N THR A 44 4.85 5.19 -5.60
CA THR A 44 6.00 6.02 -5.99
C THR A 44 7.32 5.31 -5.68
N ILE A 45 7.47 4.74 -4.49
CA ILE A 45 8.67 3.98 -4.10
C ILE A 45 8.88 2.79 -5.04
N LEU A 46 7.84 2.01 -5.34
CA LEU A 46 7.96 0.87 -6.26
C LEU A 46 8.45 1.33 -7.64
N LYS A 47 7.90 2.43 -8.16
CA LYS A 47 8.33 3.03 -9.42
C LYS A 47 9.80 3.48 -9.39
N GLU A 48 10.22 4.16 -8.35
CA GLU A 48 11.61 4.62 -8.17
C GLU A 48 12.58 3.44 -8.10
N LYS A 49 12.22 2.39 -7.35
CA LYS A 49 13.02 1.16 -7.30
C LYS A 49 13.12 0.50 -8.67
N ALA A 50 12.00 0.36 -9.38
CA ALA A 50 11.99 -0.18 -10.73
C ALA A 50 12.82 0.67 -11.71
N ASP A 51 12.81 1.99 -11.54
CA ASP A 51 13.59 2.92 -12.37
C ASP A 51 15.10 2.75 -12.16
N ILE A 52 15.52 2.59 -10.90
CA ILE A 52 16.91 2.27 -10.57
C ILE A 52 17.31 0.91 -11.17
N ILE A 53 16.43 -0.09 -11.08
CA ILE A 53 16.67 -1.41 -11.67
C ILE A 53 16.81 -1.31 -13.19
N ALA A 54 15.91 -0.58 -13.85
CA ALA A 54 15.94 -0.34 -15.30
C ALA A 54 17.25 0.34 -15.73
N ALA A 55 17.72 1.33 -14.97
CA ALA A 55 19.00 2.00 -15.22
C ALA A 55 20.22 1.07 -15.05
N ALA A 56 20.09 -0.02 -14.29
CA ALA A 56 21.15 -1.01 -14.08
C ALA A 56 21.15 -2.13 -15.13
N ILE A 57 20.16 -2.19 -16.02
CA ILE A 57 20.09 -3.20 -17.08
C ILE A 57 21.23 -3.02 -18.07
N ASN A 58 21.93 -4.11 -18.39
CA ASN A 58 22.94 -4.09 -19.44
C ASN A 58 22.27 -4.00 -20.82
N LEU A 59 22.33 -2.82 -21.42
CA LEU A 59 21.71 -2.54 -22.72
C LEU A 59 22.37 -3.30 -23.88
N GLU A 60 23.67 -3.62 -23.78
CA GLU A 60 24.37 -4.42 -24.81
C GLU A 60 23.86 -5.86 -24.85
N TYR A 61 23.48 -6.42 -23.69
CA TYR A 61 22.87 -7.75 -23.61
C TYR A 61 21.43 -7.73 -24.09
N LEU A 62 20.67 -6.70 -23.70
CA LEU A 62 19.29 -6.54 -24.16
C LEU A 62 19.21 -6.36 -25.69
N ALA A 63 20.11 -5.57 -26.29
CA ALA A 63 20.14 -5.33 -27.73
C ALA A 63 20.45 -6.59 -28.58
N GLN A 64 21.00 -7.65 -27.96
CA GLN A 64 21.26 -8.92 -28.63
C GLN A 64 20.03 -9.85 -28.67
N LEU A 65 19.02 -9.58 -27.84
CA LEU A 65 17.80 -10.38 -27.79
C LEU A 65 16.88 -9.99 -28.95
N ASN A 66 16.27 -11.00 -29.56
CA ASN A 66 15.32 -10.81 -30.64
C ASN A 66 13.87 -11.11 -30.23
N GLY A 67 13.66 -11.65 -29.03
CA GLY A 67 12.34 -12.01 -28.53
C GLY A 67 11.83 -13.34 -29.06
N TYR A 68 12.71 -14.30 -29.38
CA TYR A 68 12.34 -15.63 -29.84
C TYR A 68 13.04 -16.72 -29.02
N ASN A 69 12.58 -17.97 -29.16
CA ASN A 69 13.12 -19.12 -28.42
C ASN A 69 14.63 -19.37 -28.62
N ASN A 70 15.22 -18.91 -29.73
CA ASN A 70 16.66 -19.03 -29.97
C ASN A 70 17.49 -18.16 -29.01
N ASP A 71 16.91 -17.14 -28.39
CA ASP A 71 17.57 -16.31 -27.38
C ASP A 71 18.06 -17.15 -26.18
N LEU A 72 17.40 -18.27 -25.88
CA LEU A 72 17.80 -19.18 -24.80
C LEU A 72 19.24 -19.72 -24.94
N TYR A 73 19.79 -19.73 -26.16
CA TYR A 73 21.15 -20.20 -26.43
C TYR A 73 22.19 -19.07 -26.43
N LEU A 74 21.77 -17.81 -26.26
CA LEU A 74 22.68 -16.67 -26.27
C LEU A 74 23.35 -16.49 -24.89
N PRO A 75 24.67 -16.31 -24.84
CA PRO A 75 25.36 -15.96 -23.60
C PRO A 75 24.84 -14.66 -22.96
N ALA A 76 24.39 -13.70 -23.78
CA ALA A 76 23.78 -12.45 -23.32
C ALA A 76 22.47 -12.72 -22.55
N TYR A 77 21.61 -13.62 -23.04
CA TYR A 77 20.38 -14.00 -22.37
C TYR A 77 20.65 -14.61 -20.99
N ALA A 78 21.57 -15.57 -20.91
CA ALA A 78 21.92 -16.21 -19.63
C ALA A 78 22.42 -15.20 -18.58
N LYS A 79 23.31 -14.28 -18.98
CA LYS A 79 23.81 -13.22 -18.08
C LYS A 79 22.71 -12.28 -17.61
N LEU A 80 21.83 -11.87 -18.52
CA LEU A 80 20.71 -10.99 -18.17
C LEU A 80 19.69 -11.71 -17.27
N LYS A 81 19.41 -13.00 -17.54
CA LYS A 81 18.56 -13.86 -16.70
C LYS A 81 19.07 -13.92 -15.26
N ASP A 82 20.38 -14.16 -15.09
CA ASP A 82 21.02 -14.19 -13.77
C ASP A 82 20.96 -12.83 -13.06
N GLN A 83 21.17 -11.73 -13.79
CA GLN A 83 21.02 -10.38 -13.25
C GLN A 83 19.60 -10.15 -12.72
N LEU A 84 18.56 -10.42 -13.54
CA LEU A 84 17.16 -10.26 -13.17
C LEU A 84 16.77 -11.16 -11.99
N TYR A 85 17.21 -12.43 -12.00
CA TYR A 85 16.97 -13.35 -10.90
C TYR A 85 17.56 -12.84 -9.57
N ASN A 86 18.81 -12.36 -9.59
CA ASN A 86 19.47 -11.86 -8.39
C ASN A 86 18.78 -10.60 -7.84
N ILE A 87 18.36 -9.69 -8.72
CA ILE A 87 17.61 -8.49 -8.33
C ILE A 87 16.25 -8.88 -7.75
N ARG A 88 15.50 -9.77 -8.41
CA ARG A 88 14.21 -10.27 -7.91
C ARG A 88 14.34 -10.93 -6.54
N CYS A 89 15.41 -11.68 -6.30
CA CYS A 89 15.68 -12.33 -5.02
C CYS A 89 16.18 -11.37 -3.91
N SER A 90 16.56 -10.14 -4.24
CA SER A 90 17.09 -9.16 -3.27
C SER A 90 16.02 -8.60 -2.31
N ASP A 91 14.74 -8.65 -2.71
CA ASP A 91 13.61 -8.22 -1.89
C ASP A 91 12.49 -9.25 -2.01
N SER A 92 12.12 -9.87 -0.90
CA SER A 92 11.04 -10.88 -0.87
C SER A 92 9.67 -10.33 -1.30
N ALA A 93 9.50 -9.01 -1.33
CA ALA A 93 8.28 -8.39 -1.84
C ALA A 93 8.11 -8.57 -3.36
N TYR A 94 9.21 -8.76 -4.10
CA TYR A 94 9.17 -8.89 -5.55
C TYR A 94 8.74 -10.29 -5.98
N LYS A 95 7.61 -10.37 -6.67
CA LYS A 95 7.11 -11.62 -7.24
C LYS A 95 7.76 -11.88 -8.60
N PHE A 96 7.62 -10.94 -9.53
CA PHE A 96 8.22 -11.01 -10.85
C PHE A 96 9.03 -9.76 -11.18
N LEU A 97 10.02 -9.99 -12.01
CA LEU A 97 10.82 -8.97 -12.69
C LEU A 97 11.06 -9.48 -14.10
N TYR A 98 10.76 -8.67 -15.10
CA TYR A 98 10.85 -9.06 -16.51
C TYR A 98 11.04 -7.84 -17.41
N ILE A 99 11.40 -8.09 -18.66
CA ILE A 99 11.43 -7.09 -19.72
C ILE A 99 10.52 -7.56 -20.85
N MET A 100 9.61 -6.69 -21.26
CA MET A 100 8.70 -6.92 -22.37
C MET A 100 9.11 -6.09 -23.59
N GLY A 101 8.80 -6.61 -24.77
CA GLY A 101 8.89 -5.90 -26.04
C GLY A 101 7.52 -5.77 -26.69
N GLN A 102 7.48 -5.05 -27.81
CA GLN A 102 6.29 -4.91 -28.64
C GLN A 102 6.64 -5.35 -30.07
N THR A 103 5.80 -6.20 -30.68
CA THR A 103 5.96 -6.59 -32.08
C THR A 103 5.55 -5.46 -33.02
N PRO A 104 5.93 -5.50 -34.32
CA PRO A 104 5.44 -4.54 -35.31
C PRO A 104 3.91 -4.48 -35.42
N GLU A 105 3.22 -5.58 -35.12
CA GLU A 105 1.75 -5.69 -35.09
C GLU A 105 1.13 -5.12 -33.81
N GLY A 106 1.96 -4.69 -32.84
CA GLY A 106 1.53 -4.08 -31.59
C GLY A 106 1.33 -5.07 -30.43
N GLU A 107 1.60 -6.37 -30.63
CA GLU A 107 1.45 -7.37 -29.58
C GLU A 107 2.59 -7.27 -28.56
N ILE A 108 2.27 -7.36 -27.27
CA ILE A 108 3.28 -7.35 -26.22
C ILE A 108 3.76 -8.76 -25.94
N PHE A 109 5.08 -8.94 -25.90
CA PHE A 109 5.73 -10.21 -25.63
C PHE A 109 6.79 -10.08 -24.55
N PHE A 110 7.20 -11.19 -23.95
CA PHE A 110 8.31 -11.21 -23.00
C PHE A 110 9.64 -11.43 -23.72
N PHE A 111 10.59 -10.50 -23.57
CA PHE A 111 11.98 -10.77 -23.92
C PHE A 111 12.58 -11.75 -22.93
N ILE A 112 12.38 -11.48 -21.65
CA ILE A 112 13.01 -12.24 -20.57
C ILE A 112 12.26 -12.01 -19.26
N ASP A 113 12.10 -13.07 -18.48
CA ASP A 113 11.63 -13.02 -17.10
C ASP A 113 12.72 -13.47 -16.11
N SER A 114 12.54 -13.18 -14.82
CA SER A 114 13.50 -13.54 -13.75
C SER A 114 13.40 -14.96 -13.23
N GLN A 115 12.36 -15.72 -13.55
CA GLN A 115 12.15 -17.08 -13.09
C GLN A 115 13.15 -18.05 -13.72
N ARG A 116 13.56 -19.04 -12.95
CA ARG A 116 14.38 -20.16 -13.47
C ARG A 116 13.51 -21.08 -14.34
N PRO A 117 14.08 -21.78 -15.34
CA PRO A 117 13.32 -22.67 -16.22
C PRO A 117 12.52 -23.77 -15.50
N GLU A 118 12.92 -24.16 -14.29
CA GLU A 118 12.24 -25.15 -13.47
C GLU A 118 11.01 -24.58 -12.73
N SER A 119 10.84 -23.26 -12.72
CA SER A 119 9.70 -22.60 -12.09
C SER A 119 8.43 -22.84 -12.90
N PRO A 120 7.29 -23.16 -12.26
CA PRO A 120 6.00 -23.23 -12.96
C PRO A 120 5.56 -21.88 -13.53
N ASP A 121 6.11 -20.78 -13.01
CA ASP A 121 5.81 -19.41 -13.47
C ASP A 121 6.78 -18.94 -14.57
N PHE A 122 7.67 -19.82 -15.07
CA PHE A 122 8.62 -19.47 -16.13
C PHE A 122 7.92 -19.10 -17.43
N VAL A 123 8.43 -18.06 -18.10
CA VAL A 123 7.91 -17.58 -19.38
C VAL A 123 9.02 -17.58 -20.43
N SER A 124 8.88 -18.44 -21.44
CA SER A 124 9.84 -18.49 -22.54
C SER A 124 9.89 -17.16 -23.31
N PRO A 125 11.07 -16.77 -23.84
CA PRO A 125 11.19 -15.58 -24.68
C PRO A 125 10.27 -15.68 -25.91
N GLY A 126 9.65 -14.56 -26.27
CA GLY A 126 8.68 -14.47 -27.37
C GLY A 126 7.26 -14.90 -27.03
N THR A 127 7.00 -15.29 -25.77
CA THR A 127 5.63 -15.59 -25.35
C THR A 127 4.80 -14.31 -25.36
N ILE A 128 3.68 -14.33 -26.10
CA ILE A 128 2.73 -13.22 -26.19
C ILE A 128 1.94 -13.10 -24.89
N TYR A 129 1.87 -11.89 -24.35
CA TYR A 129 1.12 -11.60 -23.13
C TYR A 129 -0.36 -11.31 -23.43
N LYS A 130 -1.14 -12.38 -23.63
CA LYS A 130 -2.57 -12.29 -24.02
C LYS A 130 -3.49 -11.63 -22.99
N GLU A 131 -3.11 -11.62 -21.72
CA GLU A 131 -3.91 -11.10 -20.60
C GLU A 131 -3.51 -9.65 -20.24
N ILE A 132 -2.76 -8.97 -21.12
CA ILE A 132 -2.28 -7.61 -20.87
C ILE A 132 -3.43 -6.62 -20.72
N SER A 133 -3.36 -5.76 -19.70
CA SER A 133 -4.36 -4.74 -19.44
C SER A 133 -4.10 -3.45 -20.21
N GLU A 134 -5.12 -2.62 -20.38
CA GLU A 134 -4.98 -1.30 -21.02
C GLU A 134 -3.97 -0.39 -20.30
N GLU A 135 -3.84 -0.51 -18.98
CA GLU A 135 -2.85 0.29 -18.23
C GLU A 135 -1.41 -0.07 -18.59
N TYR A 136 -1.14 -1.32 -19.00
CA TYR A 136 0.19 -1.73 -19.45
C TYR A 136 0.50 -1.15 -20.83
N LEU A 137 -0.47 -1.16 -21.74
CA LEU A 137 -0.33 -0.60 -23.09
C LEU A 137 0.03 0.89 -23.04
N ASN A 138 -0.53 1.64 -22.09
CA ASN A 138 -0.18 3.04 -21.86
C ASN A 138 1.33 3.27 -21.60
N ALA A 139 2.03 2.32 -20.98
CA ALA A 139 3.47 2.44 -20.73
C ALA A 139 4.29 2.33 -22.03
N PHE A 140 3.83 1.54 -23.00
CA PHE A 140 4.42 1.43 -24.33
C PHE A 140 4.06 2.65 -25.19
N GLU A 141 2.76 2.96 -25.32
CA GLU A 141 2.27 4.02 -26.20
C GLU A 141 2.77 5.41 -25.83
N LYS A 142 2.79 5.72 -24.53
CA LYS A 142 3.20 7.04 -24.02
C LYS A 142 4.65 7.08 -23.59
N GLU A 143 5.31 5.92 -23.55
CA GLU A 143 6.68 5.75 -23.07
C GLU A 143 6.91 6.42 -21.70
N ILE A 144 5.95 6.25 -20.77
CA ILE A 144 5.97 6.82 -19.42
C ILE A 144 6.27 5.79 -18.33
N LYS A 145 6.93 6.24 -17.27
CA LYS A 145 7.12 5.48 -16.04
C LYS A 145 5.83 5.52 -15.22
N ILE A 146 5.22 4.36 -14.98
CA ILE A 146 3.92 4.27 -14.31
C ILE A 146 3.86 3.09 -13.33
N THR A 147 3.04 3.23 -12.29
CA THR A 147 2.64 2.11 -11.42
C THR A 147 1.16 1.83 -11.64
N VAL A 148 0.82 0.60 -12.00
CA VAL A 148 -0.53 0.18 -12.38
C VAL A 148 -1.06 -0.88 -11.42
N GLY A 149 -2.34 -1.20 -11.56
CA GLY A 149 -3.02 -2.22 -10.77
C GLY A 149 -3.64 -1.72 -9.46
N PRO A 150 -4.29 -2.62 -8.70
CA PRO A 150 -4.19 -4.08 -8.81
C PRO A 150 -4.74 -4.62 -10.14
N VAL A 151 -3.92 -5.36 -10.89
CA VAL A 151 -4.31 -6.10 -12.11
C VAL A 151 -4.33 -7.58 -11.77
N THR A 152 -5.32 -8.31 -12.25
CA THR A 152 -5.43 -9.76 -12.02
C THR A 152 -5.21 -10.53 -13.31
N ASP A 153 -4.29 -11.48 -13.27
CA ASP A 153 -3.95 -12.40 -14.35
C ASP A 153 -3.82 -13.84 -13.82
N ARG A 154 -3.34 -14.77 -14.65
CA ARG A 154 -3.10 -16.17 -14.27
C ARG A 154 -2.08 -16.39 -13.14
N TRP A 155 -1.23 -15.41 -12.84
CA TRP A 155 -0.22 -15.48 -11.78
C TRP A 155 -0.65 -14.77 -10.49
N GLY A 156 -1.79 -14.09 -10.50
CA GLY A 156 -2.45 -13.55 -9.31
C GLY A 156 -2.90 -12.10 -9.49
N THR A 157 -3.09 -11.41 -8.37
CA THR A 157 -3.41 -9.97 -8.36
C THR A 157 -2.18 -9.18 -7.93
N MET A 158 -1.74 -8.25 -8.76
CA MET A 158 -0.45 -7.56 -8.61
C MET A 158 -0.52 -6.05 -8.83
N ILE A 159 0.38 -5.35 -8.15
CA ILE A 159 0.72 -3.95 -8.39
C ILE A 159 2.06 -3.97 -9.12
N THR A 160 2.10 -3.31 -10.27
CA THR A 160 3.23 -3.40 -11.21
C THR A 160 3.80 -2.02 -11.47
N ALA A 161 5.11 -1.87 -11.34
CA ALA A 161 5.82 -0.72 -11.90
C ALA A 161 6.31 -1.05 -13.31
N LEU A 162 5.99 -0.19 -14.28
CA LEU A 162 6.37 -0.30 -15.68
C LEU A 162 7.30 0.85 -16.04
N ILE A 163 8.52 0.51 -16.46
CA ILE A 163 9.58 1.47 -16.76
C ILE A 163 10.09 1.24 -18.18
N PRO A 164 9.85 2.19 -19.11
CA PRO A 164 10.45 2.17 -20.43
C PRO A 164 11.98 2.21 -20.36
N ILE A 165 12.63 1.25 -21.03
CA ILE A 165 14.07 1.21 -21.25
C ILE A 165 14.34 1.79 -22.63
N LYS A 166 15.09 2.88 -22.70
CA LYS A 166 15.41 3.56 -23.96
C LYS A 166 16.89 3.52 -24.25
N HIS A 167 17.24 3.43 -25.53
CA HIS A 167 18.62 3.57 -25.96
C HIS A 167 19.12 5.01 -25.67
N PRO A 168 20.29 5.20 -25.02
CA PRO A 168 20.71 6.49 -24.47
C PRO A 168 20.98 7.57 -25.51
N ILE A 169 21.28 7.18 -26.76
CA ILE A 169 21.62 8.12 -27.84
C ILE A 169 20.43 8.35 -28.77
N SER A 170 19.79 7.27 -29.25
CA SER A 170 18.69 7.36 -30.22
C SER A 170 17.34 7.66 -29.58
N GLY A 171 17.19 7.41 -28.27
CA GLY A 171 15.90 7.53 -27.59
C GLY A 171 14.91 6.41 -27.93
N GLU A 172 15.32 5.43 -28.73
CA GLU A 172 14.50 4.29 -29.15
C GLU A 172 14.08 3.44 -27.96
N LEU A 173 12.80 3.04 -27.91
CA LEU A 173 12.27 2.14 -26.91
C LEU A 173 12.79 0.72 -27.15
N MET A 174 13.68 0.24 -26.26
CA MET A 174 14.23 -1.11 -26.33
C MET A 174 13.35 -2.15 -25.63
N GLY A 175 12.46 -1.70 -24.74
CA GLY A 175 11.54 -2.56 -24.02
C GLY A 175 10.95 -1.84 -22.80
N VAL A 176 10.07 -2.52 -22.09
CA VAL A 176 9.49 -2.04 -20.83
C VAL A 176 9.78 -3.05 -19.73
N LEU A 177 10.45 -2.59 -18.67
CA LEU A 177 10.69 -3.37 -17.47
C LEU A 177 9.42 -3.40 -16.62
N GLY A 178 8.99 -4.59 -16.23
CA GLY A 178 7.93 -4.80 -15.25
C GLY A 178 8.48 -5.33 -13.94
N LEU A 179 8.06 -4.74 -12.83
CA LEU A 179 8.36 -5.18 -11.47
C LEU A 179 7.05 -5.35 -10.69
N ASP A 180 6.78 -6.58 -10.27
CA ASP A 180 5.51 -6.97 -9.65
C ASP A 180 5.62 -7.23 -8.16
N VAL A 181 4.62 -6.73 -7.44
CA VAL A 181 4.36 -7.08 -6.04
C VAL A 181 2.95 -7.63 -5.92
N LEU A 182 2.79 -8.77 -5.25
CA LEU A 182 1.47 -9.35 -5.00
C LEU A 182 0.63 -8.42 -4.12
N ASP A 183 -0.67 -8.29 -4.43
CA ASP A 183 -1.59 -7.40 -3.71
C ASP A 183 -1.67 -7.73 -2.21
N ASN A 184 -1.63 -9.01 -1.82
CA ASN A 184 -1.61 -9.38 -0.41
C ASN A 184 -0.39 -8.80 0.35
N ASN A 185 0.80 -8.88 -0.24
CA ASN A 185 2.03 -8.31 0.29
C ASN A 185 1.96 -6.77 0.30
N TRP A 186 1.34 -6.19 -0.73
CA TRP A 186 1.11 -4.76 -0.86
C TRP A 186 0.21 -4.22 0.27
N GLN A 187 -0.96 -4.82 0.47
CA GLN A 187 -1.90 -4.45 1.52
C GLN A 187 -1.28 -4.61 2.91
N SER A 188 -0.56 -5.72 3.13
CA SER A 188 0.18 -5.94 4.39
C SER A 188 1.22 -4.85 4.66
N THR A 189 1.92 -4.38 3.62
CA THR A 189 2.89 -3.28 3.72
C THR A 189 2.21 -1.95 4.08
N ILE A 190 1.09 -1.62 3.41
CA ILE A 190 0.31 -0.41 3.70
C ILE A 190 -0.18 -0.42 5.15
N ILE A 191 -0.78 -1.53 5.59
CA ILE A 191 -1.32 -1.68 6.93
C ILE A 191 -0.19 -1.57 7.96
N SER A 192 0.90 -2.32 7.78
CA SER A 192 2.01 -2.34 8.74
C SER A 192 2.66 -0.97 8.91
N ARG A 193 2.74 -0.17 7.83
CA ARG A 193 3.25 1.21 7.88
C ARG A 193 2.27 2.19 8.52
N SER A 194 0.97 1.98 8.33
CA SER A 194 -0.07 2.91 8.78
C SER A 194 -0.53 2.65 10.21
N LEU A 195 -0.51 1.39 10.65
CA LEU A 195 -1.11 0.93 11.90
C LEU A 195 -0.52 1.61 13.14
N PRO A 196 0.81 1.81 13.30
CA PRO A 196 1.35 2.44 14.51
C PRO A 196 0.80 3.86 14.75
N ILE A 197 0.68 4.66 13.68
CA ILE A 197 0.16 6.03 13.75
C ILE A 197 -1.34 6.00 14.09
N ILE A 198 -2.09 5.13 13.42
CA ILE A 198 -3.53 4.98 13.65
C ILE A 198 -3.79 4.53 15.10
N VAL A 199 -3.06 3.53 15.59
CA VAL A 199 -3.18 3.04 16.99
C VAL A 199 -2.86 4.16 17.98
N LEU A 200 -1.81 4.94 17.75
CA LEU A 200 -1.48 6.08 18.60
C LEU A 200 -2.60 7.13 18.64
N MET A 201 -3.20 7.45 17.50
CA MET A 201 -4.33 8.39 17.42
C MET A 201 -5.54 7.93 18.25
N TYR A 202 -5.90 6.65 18.14
CA TYR A 202 -7.00 6.09 18.92
C TYR A 202 -6.68 5.91 20.40
N LEU A 203 -5.41 5.64 20.75
CA LEU A 203 -4.95 5.62 22.14
C LEU A 203 -5.08 7.01 22.80
N ILE A 204 -4.71 8.07 22.09
CA ILE A 204 -4.88 9.46 22.56
C ILE A 204 -6.36 9.78 22.76
N LEU A 205 -7.23 9.40 21.82
CA LEU A 205 -8.68 9.55 21.97
C LEU A 205 -9.19 8.79 23.20
N PHE A 206 -8.75 7.55 23.40
CA PHE A 206 -9.15 6.73 24.53
C PHE A 206 -8.77 7.38 25.88
N VAL A 207 -7.52 7.86 26.00
CA VAL A 207 -7.05 8.58 27.19
C VAL A 207 -7.84 9.87 27.40
N PHE A 208 -8.09 10.64 26.34
CA PHE A 208 -8.87 11.87 26.42
C PHE A 208 -10.29 11.63 26.94
N VAL A 209 -10.99 10.64 26.38
CA VAL A 209 -12.33 10.24 26.84
C VAL A 209 -12.29 9.77 28.29
N GLY A 210 -11.29 8.96 28.66
CA GLY A 210 -11.07 8.50 30.04
C GLY A 210 -10.92 9.65 31.03
N ILE A 211 -10.12 10.67 30.70
CA ILE A 211 -9.94 11.86 31.53
C ILE A 211 -11.26 12.63 31.69
N VAL A 212 -12.04 12.80 30.61
CA VAL A 212 -13.33 13.50 30.66
C VAL A 212 -14.32 12.77 31.56
N ILE A 213 -14.43 11.44 31.42
CA ILE A 213 -15.30 10.61 32.27
C ILE A 213 -14.86 10.68 33.73
N PHE A 214 -13.56 10.54 34.00
CA PHE A 214 -13.01 10.60 35.35
C PHE A 214 -13.27 11.95 36.03
N ARG A 215 -13.12 13.06 35.31
CA ARG A 215 -13.41 14.41 35.82
C ARG A 215 -14.88 14.59 36.18
N GLU A 216 -15.79 14.13 35.32
CA GLU A 216 -17.23 14.20 35.59
C GLU A 216 -17.64 13.31 36.76
N TYR A 217 -17.09 12.08 36.85
CA TYR A 217 -17.33 11.17 37.97
C TYR A 217 -16.83 11.78 39.30
N SER A 218 -15.59 12.27 39.33
CA SER A 218 -14.99 12.91 40.51
C SER A 218 -15.78 14.13 40.97
N ARG A 219 -16.32 14.91 40.03
CA ARG A 219 -17.17 16.08 40.34
C ARG A 219 -18.51 15.66 40.95
N ASN A 220 -19.20 14.69 40.36
CA ASN A 220 -20.46 14.19 40.88
C ASN A 220 -20.29 13.58 42.28
N TYR A 221 -19.19 12.86 42.52
CA TYR A 221 -18.84 12.33 43.83
C TYR A 221 -18.63 13.44 44.88
N ARG A 222 -17.90 14.51 44.52
CA ARG A 222 -17.71 15.70 45.39
C ARG A 222 -19.04 16.39 45.73
N PHE A 223 -19.93 16.57 44.76
CA PHE A 223 -21.25 17.18 45.00
C PHE A 223 -22.11 16.34 45.95
N LYS A 224 -22.16 15.01 45.76
CA LYS A 224 -22.92 14.12 46.65
C LYS A 224 -22.40 14.17 48.09
N ARG A 225 -21.06 14.12 48.27
CA ARG A 225 -20.42 14.21 49.58
C ARG A 225 -20.66 15.55 50.28
N TYR A 226 -20.72 16.66 49.53
CA TYR A 226 -21.05 17.98 50.10
C TYR A 226 -22.51 18.05 50.55
N GLY A 227 -23.44 17.50 49.76
CA GLY A 227 -24.86 17.38 50.14
C GLY A 227 -25.06 16.54 51.40
N ASP A 228 -24.44 15.36 51.47
CA ASP A 228 -24.54 14.45 52.62
C ASP A 228 -23.98 15.09 53.92
N ARG A 229 -22.90 15.87 53.82
CA ARG A 229 -22.36 16.63 54.97
C ARG A 229 -23.30 17.72 55.44
N LYS A 230 -23.92 18.47 54.52
CA LYS A 230 -24.86 19.55 54.86
C LYS A 230 -26.13 19.00 55.56
N ILE A 231 -26.63 17.86 55.09
CA ILE A 231 -27.80 17.18 55.70
C ILE A 231 -27.46 16.65 57.10
N ARG A 232 -26.27 16.07 57.31
CA ARG A 232 -25.85 15.64 58.65
C ARG A 232 -25.68 16.82 59.62
N GLY A 233 -25.08 17.92 59.16
CA GLY A 233 -24.89 19.13 59.98
C GLY A 233 -26.19 19.81 60.40
N SER A 234 -27.24 19.78 59.56
CA SER A 234 -28.54 20.35 59.95
C SER A 234 -29.35 19.45 60.88
N LYS A 235 -29.09 18.13 60.90
CA LYS A 235 -29.72 17.21 61.86
C LYS A 235 -29.11 17.32 63.26
N SER A 236 -27.82 17.63 63.36
CA SER A 236 -27.14 17.84 64.65
C SER A 236 -27.40 19.21 65.29
N SER A 237 -27.95 20.18 64.54
CA SER A 237 -28.30 21.51 65.08
C SER A 237 -29.75 21.62 65.58
N PHE A 238 -30.53 20.54 65.46
CA PHE A 238 -31.94 20.47 65.86
C PHE A 238 -32.17 19.48 67.02
N SER A 239 -31.09 18.93 67.60
CA SER A 239 -31.07 18.11 68.82
C SER A 239 -30.36 18.86 69.93
#